data_AF-M0PP14-F1
#
_entry.id   AF-M0PP14-F1
#
_cell.length_a   1.000
_cell.length_b   1.000
_cell.length_c   1.000
_cell.angle_alpha   90.00
_cell.angle_beta   90.00
_cell.angle_gamma   90.00
#
_symmetry.space_group_name_H-M   'P 1'
#
loop_
_entity.id
_entity.type
_entity.pdbx_description
1 polymer ?
#
loop_
_entity_poly.entity_id
_entity_poly.type
_entity_poly.pdbx_seq_one_letter_code
_entity_poly.pdbx_strand_id
1 'polypeptide(L)'
;MTALKELTTELKRVEEALNTISAAQAYRETERYENATEEIRAAEELLIAALEIISATQTRLEEVNTNLIDTSAVNRTGIRELYGNLSALIDTYQRYAHATYPYYEGLGVYWAGVEAYNRMEYQEVDVTFVEASGRFDTARSRYRSAESAVPASAREVFIEQTCVAESMRESSEQFIEAAIDSQNGEVEQADDHVKQGIDARDQDCSTQ
;
A
#
# COMPACT_ATOMS: atom_id res chain seq x y z
N MET A 1 -27.40 -23.10 6.15
CA MET A 1 -27.22 -22.24 7.35
C MET A 1 -25.74 -21.91 7.63
N THR A 2 -24.79 -22.75 7.21
CA THR A 2 -23.34 -22.52 7.38
C THR A 2 -22.77 -21.43 6.44
N ALA A 3 -23.09 -21.46 5.14
CA ALA A 3 -22.50 -20.52 4.17
C ALA A 3 -22.84 -19.03 4.40
N LEU A 4 -24.07 -18.71 4.81
CA LEU A 4 -24.46 -17.32 5.14
C LEU A 4 -23.71 -16.81 6.38
N LYS A 5 -23.48 -17.70 7.35
CA LYS A 5 -22.72 -17.40 8.58
C LYS A 5 -21.24 -17.22 8.25
N GLU A 6 -20.66 -18.07 7.40
CA GLU A 6 -19.29 -17.91 6.88
C GLU A 6 -19.13 -16.58 6.17
N LEU A 7 -20.00 -16.24 5.21
CA LEU A 7 -19.97 -14.94 4.52
C LEU A 7 -20.07 -13.76 5.49
N THR A 8 -20.96 -13.83 6.48
CA THR A 8 -21.13 -12.76 7.48
C THR A 8 -19.86 -12.60 8.33
N THR A 9 -19.19 -13.68 8.69
CA THR A 9 -17.92 -13.64 9.42
C THR A 9 -16.83 -12.98 8.58
N GLU A 10 -16.72 -13.33 7.30
CA GLU A 10 -15.69 -12.73 6.44
C GLU A 10 -15.98 -11.27 6.10
N LEU A 11 -17.25 -10.86 5.96
CA LEU A 11 -17.59 -9.44 5.83
C LEU A 11 -17.16 -8.63 7.05
N LYS A 12 -17.26 -9.19 8.26
CA LYS A 12 -16.72 -8.55 9.47
C LYS A 12 -15.19 -8.47 9.46
N ARG A 13 -14.51 -9.49 8.91
CA ARG A 13 -13.06 -9.47 8.73
C ARG A 13 -12.62 -8.39 7.73
N VAL A 14 -13.37 -8.22 6.65
CA VAL A 14 -13.13 -7.13 5.67
C VAL A 14 -13.38 -5.77 6.32
N GLU A 15 -14.44 -5.62 7.10
CA GLU A 15 -14.71 -4.40 7.88
C GLU A 15 -13.56 -4.09 8.85
N GLU A 16 -13.06 -5.10 9.58
CA GLU A 16 -11.89 -4.99 10.45
C GLU A 16 -10.65 -4.53 9.66
N ALA A 17 -10.39 -5.14 8.50
CA ALA A 17 -9.27 -4.73 7.65
C ALA A 17 -9.36 -3.27 7.19
N LEU A 18 -10.55 -2.80 6.80
CA LEU A 18 -10.76 -1.39 6.39
C LEU A 18 -10.56 -0.41 7.56
N ASN A 19 -11.00 -0.79 8.76
CA ASN A 19 -10.75 -0.02 9.97
C ASN A 19 -9.24 0.05 10.28
N THR A 20 -8.54 -1.07 10.12
CA THR A 20 -7.08 -1.17 10.27
C THR A 20 -6.34 -0.32 9.23
N ILE A 21 -6.75 -0.30 7.96
CA ILE A 21 -6.20 0.63 6.94
C ILE A 21 -6.38 2.08 7.37
N SER A 22 -7.56 2.42 7.89
CA SER A 22 -7.86 3.77 8.37
C SER A 22 -6.98 4.15 9.57
N ALA A 23 -6.75 3.21 10.49
CA ALA A 23 -5.82 3.39 11.61
C ALA A 23 -4.38 3.57 11.14
N ALA A 24 -3.94 2.78 10.16
CA ALA A 24 -2.61 2.91 9.55
C ALA A 24 -2.39 4.31 8.97
N GLN A 25 -3.38 4.82 8.23
CA GLN A 25 -3.34 6.18 7.70
C GLN A 25 -3.26 7.23 8.82
N ALA A 26 -4.07 7.12 9.87
CA ALA A 26 -4.03 8.03 10.99
C ALA A 26 -2.66 8.03 11.68
N TYR A 27 -2.03 6.85 11.86
CA TYR A 27 -0.68 6.77 12.40
C TYR A 27 0.35 7.43 11.48
N ARG A 28 0.25 7.21 10.17
CA ARG A 28 1.13 7.86 9.17
C ARG A 28 0.98 9.38 9.17
N GLU A 29 -0.22 9.92 9.36
CA GLU A 29 -0.47 11.37 9.49
C GLU A 29 0.14 11.97 10.77
N THR A 30 0.29 11.16 11.82
CA THR A 30 0.97 11.53 13.07
C THR A 30 2.44 11.11 13.12
N GLU A 31 3.03 10.76 11.96
CA GLU A 31 4.45 10.37 11.81
C GLU A 31 4.84 9.09 12.59
N ARG A 32 3.86 8.31 13.06
CA ARG A 32 4.06 7.03 13.75
C ARG A 32 4.18 5.87 12.75
N TYR A 33 5.23 5.90 11.93
CA TYR A 33 5.38 5.01 10.78
C TYR A 33 5.51 3.52 11.12
N GLU A 34 6.11 3.18 12.26
CA GLU A 34 6.17 1.79 12.74
C GLU A 34 4.76 1.24 12.98
N ASN A 35 3.92 1.98 13.73
CA ASN A 35 2.53 1.59 13.94
C ASN A 35 1.72 1.58 12.64
N ALA A 36 1.94 2.55 11.75
CA ALA A 36 1.30 2.56 10.44
C ALA A 36 1.64 1.28 9.64
N THR A 37 2.90 0.84 9.71
CA THR A 37 3.40 -0.37 9.04
C THR A 37 2.78 -1.64 9.64
N GLU A 38 2.69 -1.73 10.97
CA GLU A 38 2.05 -2.86 11.65
C GLU A 38 0.58 -3.00 11.24
N GLU A 39 -0.17 -1.90 11.30
CA GLU A 39 -1.59 -1.90 10.94
C GLU A 39 -1.78 -2.26 9.46
N ILE A 40 -1.06 -1.62 8.53
CA ILE A 40 -1.28 -1.90 7.09
C ILE A 40 -0.94 -3.36 6.72
N ARG A 41 0.03 -3.99 7.40
CA ARG A 41 0.32 -5.42 7.26
C ARG A 41 -0.79 -6.29 7.85
N ALA A 42 -1.31 -5.94 9.03
CA ALA A 42 -2.43 -6.65 9.62
C ALA A 42 -3.67 -6.59 8.72
N ALA A 43 -3.95 -5.44 8.09
CA ALA A 43 -5.02 -5.32 7.10
C ALA A 43 -4.80 -6.25 5.89
N GLU A 44 -3.58 -6.33 5.37
CA GLU A 44 -3.24 -7.24 4.28
C GLU A 44 -3.57 -8.70 4.65
N GLU A 45 -3.12 -9.15 5.82
CA GLU A 45 -3.37 -10.51 6.31
C GLU A 45 -4.87 -10.81 6.45
N LEU A 46 -5.64 -9.86 6.98
CA LEU A 46 -7.09 -9.97 7.10
C LEU A 46 -7.78 -10.07 5.72
N LEU A 47 -7.32 -9.29 4.74
CA LEU A 47 -7.88 -9.30 3.38
C LEU A 47 -7.54 -10.58 2.62
N ILE A 48 -6.31 -11.11 2.76
CA ILE A 48 -5.91 -12.40 2.19
C ILE A 48 -6.82 -13.50 2.74
N ALA A 49 -6.97 -13.57 4.07
CA ALA A 49 -7.83 -14.58 4.70
C ALA A 49 -9.30 -14.45 4.27
N ALA A 50 -9.83 -13.24 4.17
CA ALA A 50 -11.19 -13.01 3.69
C ALA A 50 -11.37 -13.46 2.23
N LEU A 51 -10.42 -13.13 1.35
CA LEU A 51 -10.48 -13.46 -0.07
C LEU A 51 -10.45 -14.97 -0.31
N GLU A 52 -9.61 -15.71 0.43
CA GLU A 52 -9.53 -17.17 0.35
C GLU A 52 -10.89 -17.83 0.69
N ILE A 53 -11.51 -17.40 1.80
CA ILE A 53 -12.78 -17.98 2.25
C ILE A 53 -13.93 -17.58 1.33
N ILE A 54 -14.03 -16.31 0.92
CA ILE A 54 -15.09 -15.84 0.01
C ILE A 54 -15.01 -16.57 -1.34
N SER A 55 -13.81 -16.75 -1.88
CA SER A 55 -13.60 -17.51 -3.12
C SER A 55 -13.98 -18.99 -2.96
N ALA A 56 -13.57 -19.62 -1.86
CA ALA A 56 -13.96 -21.01 -1.57
C ALA A 56 -15.48 -21.17 -1.39
N THR A 57 -16.14 -20.21 -0.72
CA THR A 57 -17.60 -20.20 -0.55
C THR A 57 -18.31 -20.03 -1.89
N GLN A 58 -17.81 -19.17 -2.78
CA GLN A 58 -18.34 -19.02 -4.14
C GLN A 58 -18.27 -20.35 -4.91
N THR A 59 -17.11 -21.02 -4.93
CA THR A 59 -16.96 -22.32 -5.60
C THR A 59 -17.96 -23.36 -5.07
N ARG A 60 -18.11 -23.46 -3.74
CA ARG A 60 -19.08 -24.38 -3.13
C ARG A 60 -20.52 -24.06 -3.53
N LEU A 61 -20.87 -22.77 -3.64
CA LEU A 61 -22.20 -22.31 -4.06
C LEU A 61 -22.50 -22.69 -5.52
N GLU A 62 -21.48 -22.68 -6.38
CA GLU A 62 -21.59 -23.09 -7.78
C GLU A 62 -21.74 -24.61 -7.94
N GLU A 63 -21.16 -25.39 -7.03
CA GLU A 63 -21.28 -26.86 -6.99
C GLU A 63 -22.64 -27.37 -6.47
N VAL A 64 -23.47 -26.50 -5.87
CA VAL A 64 -24.81 -26.91 -5.36
C VAL A 64 -25.70 -27.34 -6.52
N ASN A 65 -26.06 -28.63 -6.52
CA ASN A 65 -27.00 -29.23 -7.47
C ASN A 65 -28.43 -28.68 -7.28
N THR A 66 -28.84 -27.79 -8.16
CA THR A 66 -30.15 -27.13 -8.11
C THR A 66 -31.30 -27.91 -8.68
N ASN A 67 -31.06 -29.09 -9.25
CA ASN A 67 -32.15 -29.94 -9.74
C ASN A 67 -33.03 -30.46 -8.58
N LEU A 68 -32.63 -30.21 -7.33
CA LEU A 68 -33.29 -30.66 -6.10
C LEU A 68 -33.95 -29.51 -5.32
N ILE A 69 -33.90 -28.26 -5.80
CA ILE A 69 -34.37 -27.08 -5.07
C ILE A 69 -35.19 -26.21 -6.03
N ASP A 70 -36.32 -25.66 -5.57
CA ASP A 70 -37.05 -24.63 -6.32
C ASP A 70 -36.20 -23.35 -6.40
N THR A 71 -35.61 -23.11 -7.56
CA THR A 71 -34.71 -21.99 -7.81
C THR A 71 -35.41 -20.70 -8.21
N SER A 72 -36.74 -20.72 -8.39
CA SER A 72 -37.50 -19.53 -8.80
C SER A 72 -37.38 -18.36 -7.81
N ALA A 73 -37.07 -18.65 -6.54
CA ALA A 73 -36.85 -17.67 -5.48
C ALA A 73 -35.38 -17.20 -5.33
N VAL A 74 -34.42 -17.76 -6.06
CA VAL A 74 -32.98 -17.47 -5.87
C VAL A 74 -32.37 -16.92 -7.16
N ASN A 75 -32.05 -15.61 -7.16
CA ASN A 75 -31.32 -14.97 -8.25
C ASN A 75 -29.82 -15.35 -8.23
N ARG A 76 -29.49 -16.51 -8.81
CA ARG A 76 -28.11 -17.05 -8.83
C ARG A 76 -27.14 -16.16 -9.59
N THR A 77 -27.57 -15.52 -10.67
CA THR A 77 -26.75 -14.58 -11.44
C THR A 77 -26.35 -13.39 -10.57
N GLY A 78 -27.32 -12.79 -9.87
CA GLY A 78 -27.04 -11.69 -8.94
C GLY A 78 -26.13 -12.07 -7.78
N ILE A 79 -26.24 -13.30 -7.25
CA ILE A 79 -25.32 -13.80 -6.22
C ILE A 79 -23.90 -13.93 -6.78
N ARG A 80 -23.73 -14.52 -7.97
CA ARG A 80 -22.40 -14.65 -8.59
C ARG A 80 -21.76 -13.29 -8.85
N GLU A 81 -22.52 -12.34 -9.37
CA GLU A 81 -22.06 -10.97 -9.60
C GLU A 81 -21.66 -10.29 -8.30
N LEU A 82 -22.44 -10.45 -7.23
CA LEU A 82 -22.11 -9.91 -5.91
C LEU A 82 -20.80 -10.47 -5.36
N TYR A 83 -20.61 -11.80 -5.42
CA TYR A 83 -19.37 -12.43 -4.97
C TYR A 83 -18.17 -12.01 -5.83
N GLY A 84 -18.32 -11.94 -7.15
CA GLY A 84 -17.27 -11.46 -8.05
C GLY A 84 -16.86 -10.02 -7.76
N ASN A 85 -17.83 -9.13 -7.54
CA ASN A 85 -17.57 -7.73 -7.20
C ASN A 85 -16.91 -7.60 -5.82
N LEU A 86 -17.37 -8.37 -4.83
CA LEU A 86 -16.78 -8.36 -3.48
C LEU A 86 -15.34 -8.88 -3.50
N SER A 87 -15.08 -9.99 -4.19
CA SER A 87 -13.73 -10.53 -4.34
C SER A 87 -12.79 -9.55 -5.05
N ALA A 88 -13.26 -8.89 -6.11
CA ALA A 88 -12.47 -7.87 -6.81
C ALA A 88 -12.17 -6.66 -5.92
N LEU A 89 -13.12 -6.24 -5.08
CA LEU A 89 -12.93 -5.15 -4.13
C LEU A 89 -11.89 -5.52 -3.06
N ILE A 90 -11.99 -6.71 -2.48
CA ILE A 90 -11.05 -7.21 -1.47
C ILE A 90 -9.65 -7.37 -2.05
N ASP A 91 -9.52 -7.95 -3.26
CA ASP A 91 -8.24 -8.05 -3.97
C ASP A 91 -7.62 -6.67 -4.23
N THR A 92 -8.45 -5.66 -4.57
CA THR A 92 -7.97 -4.28 -4.76
C THR A 92 -7.38 -3.71 -3.46
N TYR A 93 -8.08 -3.84 -2.33
CA TYR A 93 -7.56 -3.38 -1.04
C TYR A 93 -6.36 -4.20 -0.56
N GLN A 94 -6.31 -5.50 -0.85
CA GLN A 94 -5.18 -6.36 -0.52
C GLN A 94 -3.93 -5.89 -1.27
N ARG A 95 -4.04 -5.61 -2.57
CA ARG A 95 -2.95 -5.04 -3.38
C ARG A 95 -2.51 -3.68 -2.87
N TYR A 96 -3.46 -2.83 -2.47
CA TYR A 96 -3.15 -1.54 -1.88
C TYR A 96 -2.33 -1.71 -0.61
N ALA A 97 -2.78 -2.53 0.35
CA ALA A 97 -2.06 -2.80 1.60
C ALA A 97 -0.67 -3.40 1.35
N HIS A 98 -0.58 -4.37 0.44
CA HIS A 98 0.67 -5.02 0.02
C HIS A 98 1.70 -4.02 -0.55
N ALA A 99 1.24 -3.04 -1.32
CA ALA A 99 2.09 -2.00 -1.88
C ALA A 99 2.42 -0.88 -0.88
N THR A 100 1.51 -0.62 0.07
CA THR A 100 1.63 0.48 1.04
C THR A 100 2.58 0.16 2.20
N TYR A 101 2.66 -1.09 2.67
CA TYR A 101 3.55 -1.39 3.80
C TYR A 101 5.03 -1.03 3.55
N PRO A 102 5.67 -1.35 2.40
CA PRO A 102 7.05 -0.92 2.18
C PRO A 102 7.15 0.60 2.05
N TYR A 103 6.10 1.27 1.58
CA TYR A 103 6.06 2.73 1.55
C TYR A 103 6.11 3.32 2.97
N TYR A 104 5.32 2.79 3.92
CA TYR A 104 5.37 3.23 5.32
C TYR A 104 6.68 2.88 6.02
N GLU A 105 7.27 1.71 5.76
CA GLU A 105 8.64 1.39 6.20
C GLU A 105 9.64 2.44 5.68
N GLY A 106 9.55 2.76 4.38
CA GLY A 106 10.38 3.76 3.73
C GLY A 106 10.26 5.14 4.37
N LEU A 107 9.05 5.59 4.72
CA LEU A 107 8.84 6.88 5.42
C LEU A 107 9.55 6.92 6.77
N GLY A 108 9.46 5.84 7.56
CA GLY A 108 10.14 5.78 8.86
C GLY A 108 11.65 5.92 8.74
N VAL A 109 12.24 5.18 7.79
CA VAL A 109 13.69 5.23 7.52
C VAL A 109 14.09 6.59 6.95
N TYR A 110 13.33 7.11 5.98
CA TYR A 110 13.58 8.40 5.33
C TYR A 110 13.71 9.54 6.35
N TRP A 111 12.75 9.66 7.26
CA TRP A 111 12.76 10.76 8.24
C TRP A 111 13.86 10.61 9.28
N ALA A 112 14.21 9.37 9.67
CA ALA A 112 15.41 9.13 10.48
C ALA A 112 16.68 9.62 9.76
N GLY A 113 16.76 9.43 8.43
CA GLY A 113 17.85 9.93 7.58
C GLY A 113 17.90 11.45 7.52
N VAL A 114 16.75 12.12 7.38
CA VAL A 114 16.66 13.59 7.42
C VAL A 114 17.13 14.13 8.77
N GLU A 115 16.74 13.50 9.87
CA GLU A 115 17.21 13.91 11.21
C GLU A 115 18.72 13.74 11.39
N ALA A 116 19.29 12.61 10.94
CA ALA A 116 20.73 12.38 10.97
C ALA A 116 21.49 13.39 10.11
N TYR A 117 20.97 13.72 8.92
CA TYR A 117 21.54 14.77 8.05
C TYR A 117 21.55 16.12 8.77
N ASN A 118 20.46 16.50 9.43
CA ASN A 118 20.38 17.74 10.20
C ASN A 118 21.33 17.77 11.41
N ARG A 119 21.71 16.62 11.96
CA ARG A 119 22.74 16.49 13.00
C ARG A 119 24.17 16.42 12.44
N MET A 120 24.35 16.55 11.13
CA MET A 120 25.62 16.42 10.42
C MET A 120 26.26 15.02 10.53
N GLU A 121 25.44 13.99 10.78
CA GLU A 121 25.86 12.59 10.91
C GLU A 121 25.96 11.92 9.51
N TYR A 122 26.60 12.60 8.55
CA TYR A 122 26.52 12.26 7.12
C TYR A 122 26.97 10.83 6.77
N GLN A 123 27.83 10.21 7.58
CA GLN A 123 28.28 8.83 7.36
C GLN A 123 27.16 7.80 7.58
N GLU A 124 26.20 8.10 8.46
CA GLU A 124 25.04 7.25 8.76
C GLU A 124 23.86 7.55 7.80
N VAL A 125 23.89 8.72 7.17
CA VAL A 125 22.83 9.22 6.29
C VAL A 125 22.74 8.43 4.98
N ASP A 126 23.87 8.14 4.33
CA ASP A 126 23.92 7.39 3.07
C ASP A 126 23.21 6.03 3.21
N VAL A 127 23.59 5.24 4.21
CA VAL A 127 22.98 3.93 4.49
C VAL A 127 21.47 4.04 4.71
N THR A 128 21.03 5.08 5.44
CA THR A 128 19.62 5.29 5.77
C THR A 128 18.81 5.64 4.52
N PHE A 129 19.27 6.57 3.69
CA PHE A 129 18.55 6.92 2.46
C PHE A 129 18.65 5.85 1.37
N VAL A 130 19.72 5.06 1.32
CA VAL A 130 19.79 3.86 0.46
C VAL A 130 18.70 2.86 0.86
N GLU A 131 18.53 2.60 2.16
CA GLU A 131 17.45 1.74 2.63
C GLU A 131 16.07 2.33 2.28
N ALA A 132 15.84 3.62 2.59
CA ALA A 132 14.57 4.28 2.27
C ALA A 132 14.25 4.22 0.76
N SER A 133 15.22 4.53 -0.11
CA SER A 133 15.09 4.44 -1.57
C SER A 133 14.69 3.03 -2.01
N GLY A 134 15.33 1.98 -1.47
CA GLY A 134 14.96 0.60 -1.77
C GLY A 134 13.54 0.21 -1.34
N ARG A 135 13.05 0.76 -0.22
CA ARG A 135 11.67 0.56 0.25
C ARG A 135 10.67 1.26 -0.68
N PHE A 136 10.95 2.50 -1.06
CA PHE A 136 10.11 3.24 -2.01
C PHE A 136 10.09 2.60 -3.40
N ASP A 137 11.22 2.09 -3.88
CA ASP A 137 11.27 1.33 -5.14
C ASP A 137 10.41 0.06 -5.09
N THR A 138 10.47 -0.65 -3.96
CA THR A 138 9.62 -1.83 -3.73
C THR A 138 8.13 -1.46 -3.74
N ALA A 139 7.75 -0.37 -3.06
CA ALA A 139 6.39 0.13 -3.07
C ALA A 139 5.92 0.52 -4.49
N ARG A 140 6.72 1.32 -5.18
CA ARG A 140 6.50 1.76 -6.57
C ARG A 140 6.26 0.58 -7.49
N SER A 141 7.13 -0.42 -7.45
CA SER A 141 7.02 -1.64 -8.27
C SER A 141 5.70 -2.38 -8.02
N ARG A 142 5.25 -2.43 -6.77
CA ARG A 142 3.99 -3.08 -6.39
C ARG A 142 2.76 -2.28 -6.80
N TYR A 143 2.75 -0.96 -6.60
CA TYR A 143 1.68 -0.10 -7.10
C TYR A 143 1.56 -0.22 -8.62
N ARG A 144 2.68 -0.14 -9.33
CA ARG A 144 2.74 -0.27 -10.79
C ARG A 144 2.22 -1.60 -11.31
N SER A 145 2.58 -2.70 -10.63
CA SER A 145 2.05 -4.02 -10.94
C SER A 145 0.52 -4.06 -10.78
N ALA A 146 0.01 -3.41 -9.74
CA ALA A 146 -1.41 -3.37 -9.43
C ALA A 146 -2.24 -2.50 -10.41
N GLU A 147 -1.69 -1.45 -11.02
CA GLU A 147 -2.40 -0.58 -11.99
C GLU A 147 -3.15 -1.37 -13.09
N SER A 148 -2.54 -2.46 -13.56
CA SER A 148 -3.12 -3.31 -14.61
C SER A 148 -4.01 -4.44 -14.06
N ALA A 149 -3.84 -4.80 -12.78
CA ALA A 149 -4.53 -5.91 -12.14
C ALA A 149 -5.87 -5.49 -11.48
N VAL A 150 -6.00 -4.22 -11.09
CA VAL A 150 -7.20 -3.69 -10.43
C VAL A 150 -8.27 -3.23 -11.45
N PRO A 151 -9.55 -3.15 -11.01
CA PRO A 151 -10.61 -2.55 -11.82
C PRO A 151 -10.30 -1.11 -12.23
N ALA A 152 -10.82 -0.69 -13.39
CA ALA A 152 -10.58 0.66 -13.93
C ALA A 152 -10.96 1.79 -12.96
N SER A 153 -11.96 1.58 -12.11
CA SER A 153 -12.40 2.54 -11.08
C SER A 153 -11.40 2.77 -9.95
N ALA A 154 -10.43 1.87 -9.77
CA ALA A 154 -9.39 1.98 -8.73
C ALA A 154 -8.01 2.30 -9.31
N ARG A 155 -7.82 2.16 -10.62
CA ARG A 155 -6.52 2.28 -11.29
C ARG A 155 -5.83 3.63 -11.04
N GLU A 156 -6.59 4.71 -11.06
CA GLU A 156 -6.09 6.07 -10.86
C GLU A 156 -5.34 6.21 -9.53
N VAL A 157 -5.91 5.69 -8.43
CA VAL A 157 -5.25 5.67 -7.12
C VAL A 157 -3.90 4.96 -7.18
N PHE A 158 -3.79 3.84 -7.90
CA PHE A 158 -2.51 3.13 -8.01
C PHE A 158 -1.49 3.89 -8.85
N ILE A 159 -1.91 4.58 -9.92
CA ILE A 159 -1.04 5.43 -10.73
C ILE A 159 -0.49 6.59 -9.87
N GLU A 160 -1.36 7.26 -9.13
CA GLU A 160 -0.97 8.32 -8.19
C GLU A 160 0.03 7.80 -7.16
N GLN A 161 -0.23 6.64 -6.55
CA GLN A 161 0.68 6.06 -5.56
C GLN A 161 2.01 5.57 -6.17
N THR A 162 2.02 5.10 -7.42
CA THR A 162 3.27 4.82 -8.15
C THR A 162 4.11 6.09 -8.29
N CYS A 163 3.49 7.22 -8.65
CA CYS A 163 4.15 8.52 -8.72
C CYS A 163 4.70 8.95 -7.36
N VAL A 164 3.88 8.91 -6.30
CA VAL A 164 4.30 9.32 -4.94
C VAL A 164 5.48 8.48 -4.44
N ALA A 165 5.43 7.16 -4.65
CA ALA A 165 6.55 6.29 -4.28
C ALA A 165 7.81 6.59 -5.10
N GLU A 166 7.69 6.94 -6.38
CA GLU A 166 8.83 7.36 -7.21
C GLU A 166 9.44 8.67 -6.71
N SER A 167 8.61 9.69 -6.44
CA SER A 167 9.04 10.98 -5.90
C SER A 167 9.80 10.84 -4.57
N MET A 168 9.36 9.94 -3.70
CA MET A 168 10.08 9.63 -2.44
C MET A 168 11.41 8.89 -2.67
N ARG A 169 11.46 7.99 -3.66
CA ARG A 169 12.70 7.31 -4.08
C ARG A 169 13.72 8.33 -4.59
N GLU A 170 13.31 9.19 -5.51
CA GLU A 170 14.15 10.25 -6.08
C GLU A 170 14.62 11.22 -4.99
N SER A 171 13.74 11.61 -4.06
CA SER A 171 14.13 12.43 -2.92
C SER A 171 15.24 11.77 -2.09
N SER A 172 15.09 10.48 -1.77
CA SER A 172 16.09 9.72 -1.02
C SER A 172 17.45 9.72 -1.75
N GLU A 173 17.45 9.55 -3.07
CA GLU A 173 18.67 9.59 -3.89
C GLU A 173 19.36 10.95 -3.85
N GLN A 174 18.61 12.05 -3.89
CA GLN A 174 19.19 13.38 -3.75
C GLN A 174 19.79 13.61 -2.37
N PHE A 175 19.18 13.09 -1.30
CA PHE A 175 19.78 13.19 0.04
C PHE A 175 21.05 12.33 0.22
N ILE A 176 21.21 11.25 -0.54
CA ILE A 176 22.49 10.49 -0.59
C ILE A 176 23.59 11.39 -1.16
N GLU A 177 23.36 11.99 -2.34
CA GLU A 177 24.33 12.89 -2.97
C GLU A 177 24.65 14.09 -2.08
N ALA A 178 23.62 14.69 -1.45
CA ALA A 178 23.81 15.78 -0.48
C ALA A 178 24.72 15.38 0.69
N ALA A 179 24.58 14.15 1.20
CA ALA A 179 25.41 13.65 2.29
C ALA A 179 26.87 13.44 1.84
N ILE A 180 27.09 12.94 0.61
CA ILE A 180 28.42 12.77 0.02
C ILE A 180 29.13 14.13 -0.12
N ASP A 181 28.45 15.11 -0.71
CA ASP A 181 29.02 16.46 -0.91
C ASP A 181 29.30 17.15 0.42
N SER A 182 28.43 16.96 1.42
CA SER A 182 28.64 17.48 2.77
C SER A 182 29.89 16.88 3.43
N GLN A 183 30.16 15.58 3.23
CA GLN A 183 31.39 14.94 3.71
C GLN A 183 32.64 15.48 3.01
N ASN A 184 32.52 15.83 1.73
CA ASN A 184 33.62 16.40 0.94
C ASN A 184 33.84 17.90 1.21
N GLY A 185 32.93 18.55 1.95
CA GLY A 185 32.97 19.99 2.21
C GLY A 185 32.43 20.85 1.06
N GLU A 186 31.70 20.24 0.13
CA GLU A 186 31.10 20.88 -1.05
C GLU A 186 29.73 21.46 -0.72
N VAL A 187 29.71 22.46 0.17
CA VAL A 187 28.47 22.98 0.79
C VAL A 187 27.42 23.45 -0.23
N GLU A 188 27.81 24.18 -1.27
CA GLU A 188 26.86 24.66 -2.29
C GLU A 188 26.20 23.51 -3.07
N GLN A 189 26.96 22.45 -3.38
CA GLN A 189 26.43 21.28 -4.11
C GLN A 189 25.51 20.47 -3.21
N ALA A 190 25.88 20.29 -1.94
CA ALA A 190 25.02 19.65 -0.94
C ALA A 190 23.67 20.36 -0.78
N ASP A 191 23.66 21.69 -0.67
CA ASP A 191 22.44 22.49 -0.56
C ASP A 191 21.55 22.36 -1.81
N ASP A 192 22.15 22.33 -3.00
CA ASP A 192 21.43 22.11 -4.26
C ASP A 192 20.76 20.73 -4.29
N HIS A 193 21.45 19.68 -3.82
CA HIS A 193 20.88 18.33 -3.72
C HIS A 193 19.76 18.23 -2.68
N VAL A 194 19.91 18.85 -1.51
CA VAL A 194 18.81 18.92 -0.51
C VAL A 194 17.57 19.57 -1.11
N LYS A 195 17.75 20.68 -1.85
CA LYS A 195 16.65 21.35 -2.52
C LYS A 195 15.99 20.46 -3.57
N GLN A 196 16.77 19.78 -4.40
CA GLN A 196 16.24 18.84 -5.40
C GLN A 196 15.47 17.70 -4.74
N GLY A 197 15.94 17.18 -3.60
CA GLY A 197 15.22 16.16 -2.85
C GLY A 197 13.87 16.65 -2.32
N ILE A 198 13.84 17.85 -1.74
CA ILE A 198 12.59 18.49 -1.28
C ILE A 198 11.63 18.71 -2.45
N ASP A 199 12.12 19.24 -3.57
CA ASP A 199 11.31 19.48 -4.77
C ASP A 199 10.75 18.17 -5.35
N ALA A 200 11.54 17.08 -5.35
CA ALA A 200 11.09 15.76 -5.76
C ALA A 200 10.00 15.21 -4.84
N ARG A 201 10.19 15.28 -3.51
CA ARG A 201 9.19 14.85 -2.53
C ARG A 201 7.86 15.60 -2.67
N ASP A 202 7.93 16.90 -2.92
CA ASP A 202 6.77 17.80 -2.95
C ASP A 202 6.10 17.84 -4.36
N GLN A 203 6.54 16.98 -5.27
CA GLN A 203 5.95 16.84 -6.61
C GLN A 203 4.46 16.52 -6.55
N ASP A 204 3.67 17.25 -7.34
CA ASP A 204 2.24 16.98 -7.48
C ASP A 204 2.00 15.75 -8.37
N CYS A 205 1.42 14.71 -7.77
CA CYS A 205 1.07 13.45 -8.44
C CYS A 205 -0.41 13.34 -8.83
N SER A 206 -1.24 14.38 -8.59
CA SER A 206 -2.71 14.32 -8.77
C SER A 206 -3.20 14.48 -10.23
N THR A 207 -2.30 14.64 -11.20
CA THR A 207 -2.66 14.95 -12.60
C THR A 207 -2.05 14.02 -13.66
N GLN A 208 -1.71 12.77 -13.33
CA GLN A 208 -1.10 11.82 -14.28
C GLN A 208 -2.10 10.97 -15.07
#